data_AF-A0A933CAH1-F1
#
_entry.id   AF-A0A933CAH1-F1
#
_cell.length_a   1.000
_cell.length_b   1.000
_cell.length_c   1.000
_cell.angle_alpha   90.00
_cell.angle_beta   90.00
_cell.angle_gamma   90.00
#
_symmetry.space_group_name_H-M   'P 1'
#
loop_
_entity.id
_entity.type
_entity.pdbx_description
1 polymer ?
#
loop_
_entity_poly.entity_id
_entity_poly.type
_entity_poly.pdbx_seq_one_letter_code
_entity_poly.pdbx_strand_id
1 'polypeptide(L)' 'MFRKLTLCKLNSDYCPTVEIVDDGRIKIGEEPHFAYLTPGQWNDLVHNVRTGRLGRVGASTEKEPA' A
#
# COMPACT_ATOMS: atom_id res chain seq x y z
N MET A 1 16.00 2.78 -13.84
CA MET A 1 15.19 4.03 -13.89
C MET A 1 13.88 3.74 -13.18
N PHE A 2 13.70 4.27 -11.96
CA PHE A 2 12.54 3.97 -11.12
C PHE A 2 11.40 4.96 -11.40
N ARG A 3 10.16 4.48 -11.44
CA ARG A 3 8.96 5.35 -11.52
C ARG A 3 8.31 5.39 -10.14
N LYS A 4 8.29 6.57 -9.54
CA LYS A 4 7.65 6.84 -8.25
C LYS A 4 6.21 7.29 -8.48
N LEU A 5 5.28 6.64 -7.79
CA LEU A 5 3.86 7.00 -7.78
C LEU A 5 3.46 7.30 -6.33
N THR A 6 2.48 8.19 -6.16
CA THR A 6 2.01 8.61 -4.85
C THR A 6 0.55 8.21 -4.69
N LEU A 7 0.25 7.36 -3.71
CA LEU A 7 -1.12 7.02 -3.33
C LEU A 7 -1.53 7.91 -2.17
N CYS A 8 -2.31 8.95 -2.44
CA CYS A 8 -2.82 9.83 -1.39
C CYS A 8 -4.26 9.45 -1.01
N LYS A 9 -4.54 9.43 0.29
CA LYS A 9 -5.92 9.52 0.76
C LYS A 9 -6.43 10.94 0.47
N LEU A 10 -7.68 11.08 0.03
CA LEU A 10 -8.30 12.40 -0.13
C LEU A 10 -8.21 13.16 1.22
N ASN A 11 -7.68 14.37 1.19
CA ASN A 11 -7.47 15.26 2.35
C ASN A 11 -6.47 14.74 3.40
N SER A 12 -5.40 14.07 2.96
CA SER A 12 -4.27 13.69 3.82
C SER A 12 -3.00 14.37 3.33
N ASP A 13 -2.28 15.04 4.24
CA ASP A 13 -0.93 15.55 3.99
C ASP A 13 0.10 14.42 3.86
N TYR A 14 -0.32 13.20 4.23
CA TYR A 14 0.50 12.02 4.23
C TYR A 14 0.06 11.05 3.12
N CYS A 15 0.99 10.71 2.23
CA CYS A 15 0.78 9.76 1.16
C CYS A 15 1.87 8.67 1.20
N PRO A 16 1.52 7.38 1.36
CA PRO A 16 2.50 6.30 1.28
C PRO A 16 3.26 6.34 -0.04
N THR A 17 4.56 6.04 0.03
CA THR A 17 5.41 5.95 -1.15
C THR A 17 5.10 4.65 -1.89
N VAL A 18 4.94 4.74 -3.21
CA VAL A 18 4.88 3.59 -4.10
C VAL A 18 6.04 3.65 -5.09
N GLU A 19 6.81 2.56 -5.16
CA GLU A 19 7.99 2.44 -6.00
C GLU A 19 8.01 1.08 -6.69
N ILE A 20 8.28 1.05 -8.00
CA ILE A 20 8.62 -0.18 -8.70
C ILE A 20 10.14 -0.35 -8.57
N VAL A 21 10.60 -1.38 -7.86
CA VAL A 21 12.03 -1.64 -7.63
C VAL A 21 12.62 -2.51 -8.74
N ASP A 22 13.95 -2.68 -8.77
CA ASP A 22 14.67 -3.28 -9.92
C ASP A 22 14.25 -4.71 -10.27
N ASP A 23 13.76 -5.48 -9.29
CA ASP A 23 13.25 -6.83 -9.50
C ASP A 23 11.81 -6.88 -10.05
N GLY A 24 11.23 -5.72 -10.36
CA GLY A 24 9.88 -5.58 -10.90
C GLY A 24 8.75 -5.66 -9.87
N ARG A 25 9.06 -5.83 -8.57
CA ARG A 25 8.05 -5.74 -7.51
C ARG A 25 7.69 -4.30 -7.19
N ILE A 26 6.50 -4.13 -6.62
CA ILE A 26 5.96 -2.84 -6.18
C ILE A 26 6.12 -2.75 -4.67
N LYS A 27 6.99 -1.84 -4.22
CA LYS A 27 7.19 -1.46 -2.82
C LYS A 27 6.17 -0.39 -2.43
N ILE A 28 5.47 -0.59 -1.32
CA ILE A 28 4.46 0.34 -0.79
C ILE A 28 4.74 0.57 0.70
N GLY A 29 4.61 1.83 1.14
CA GLY A 29 4.62 2.18 2.56
C GLY A 29 5.70 3.21 2.90
N GLU A 30 6.21 3.12 4.12
CA GLU A 30 7.24 3.99 4.70
C GLU A 30 8.21 3.19 5.54
N GLU A 31 9.38 3.75 5.85
CA GLU A 31 10.31 3.07 6.75
C GLU A 31 9.75 3.08 8.19
N PRO A 32 9.82 1.96 8.94
CA PRO A 32 10.39 0.65 8.58
C PRO A 32 9.37 -0.33 7.94
N HIS A 33 8.12 0.08 7.77
CA HIS A 33 7.01 -0.75 7.32
C HIS A 33 6.80 -0.70 5.80
N PHE A 34 7.56 -1.52 5.08
CA PHE A 34 7.38 -1.73 3.65
C PHE A 34 6.67 -3.05 3.34
N ALA A 35 5.71 -3.00 2.45
CA ALA A 35 5.14 -4.16 1.77
C ALA A 35 5.71 -4.26 0.34
N TYR A 36 5.96 -5.49 -0.12
CA TYR A 36 6.41 -5.77 -1.48
C TYR A 36 5.40 -6.66 -2.19
N LEU A 37 4.85 -6.19 -3.30
CA LEU A 37 3.84 -6.89 -4.09
C LEU A 37 4.40 -7.28 -5.45
N THR A 38 3.96 -8.42 -5.97
CA THR A 38 4.12 -8.71 -7.40
C THR A 38 3.20 -7.80 -8.23
N PRO A 39 3.45 -7.62 -9.54
CA PRO A 39 2.55 -6.87 -10.41
C PRO A 39 1.10 -7.37 -10.40
N GLY A 40 0.89 -8.68 -10.30
CA GLY A 40 -0.45 -9.26 -10.18
C GLY A 40 -1.15 -8.83 -8.89
N GLN A 41 -0.47 -8.98 -7.76
CA GLN A 41 -1.00 -8.57 -6.45
C GLN A 41 -1.29 -7.06 -6.39
N TRP A 42 -0.43 -6.23 -7.01
CA TRP A 42 -0.68 -4.79 -7.14
C TRP A 42 -1.93 -4.49 -7.95
N ASN A 43 -2.09 -5.13 -9.11
CA ASN A 43 -3.26 -4.92 -9.96
C ASN A 43 -4.56 -5.34 -9.25
N ASP A 44 -4.52 -6.47 -8.53
CA ASP A 44 -5.65 -6.93 -7.72
C ASP A 44 -5.97 -5.95 -6.59
N LEU A 45 -4.95 -5.44 -5.89
CA LEU A 45 -5.10 -4.42 -4.85
C LEU A 45 -5.78 -3.17 -5.42
N VAL A 46 -5.26 -2.62 -6.51
CA VAL A 46 -5.82 -1.43 -7.18
C VAL A 46 -7.26 -1.69 -7.64
N HIS A 47 -7.54 -2.84 -8.24
CA HIS A 47 -8.88 -3.22 -8.66
C HIS A 47 -9.86 -3.27 -7.48
N ASN A 48 -9.45 -3.91 -6.38
CA ASN A 48 -10.29 -4.05 -5.18
C ASN A 48 -10.52 -2.71 -4.47
N VAL A 49 -9.54 -1.80 -4.46
CA VAL A 49 -9.73 -0.42 -3.98
C VAL A 49 -10.71 0.33 -4.87
N ARG A 50 -10.53 0.28 -6.19
CA ARG A 50 -11.41 0.99 -7.15
C ARG A 50 -12.86 0.50 -7.11
N THR A 51 -13.07 -0.78 -6.83
CA THR A 51 -14.41 -1.39 -6.71
C THR A 51 -15.01 -1.26 -5.32
N GLY A 52 -14.31 -0.63 -4.37
CA GLY A 52 -14.76 -0.47 -2.99
C GLY A 52 -14.80 -1.78 -2.18
N ARG A 53 -14.21 -2.85 -2.70
CA ARG A 53 -14.15 -4.17 -2.02
C ARG A 53 -13.15 -4.19 -0.87
N LEU A 54 -12.16 -3.30 -0.89
CA LEU A 54 -11.29 -2.99 0.24
C LEU A 54 -11.82 -1.75 0.97
N GLY A 55 -12.87 -1.95 1.78
CA GLY A 55 -13.45 -0.93 2.65
C GLY A 55 -13.20 -1.23 4.12
N ARG A 56 -12.40 -0.38 4.79
CA ARG A 56 -12.10 -0.36 6.23
C ARG A 56 -11.69 -1.71 6.85
N VAL A 57 -10.38 -1.94 6.94
CA VAL A 57 -9.85 -2.70 8.09
C VAL A 57 -9.96 -1.74 9.27
N GLY A 58 -11.00 -1.90 10.10
CA GLY A 58 -11.02 -1.25 11.41
C GLY A 58 -9.73 -1.66 12.12
N ALA A 59 -8.98 -0.70 12.65
CA ALA A 59 -7.75 -0.97 13.37
C ALA A 59 -8.01 -2.09 14.38
N SER A 60 -7.53 -3.29 14.08
CA SER A 60 -7.47 -4.34 15.08
C SER A 60 -6.53 -3.82 16.14
N THR A 61 -7.09 -3.37 17.25
CA THR A 61 -6.35 -3.16 18.49
C THR A 61 -5.75 -4.50 18.85
N GLU A 62 -4.50 -4.71 18.46
CA GLU A 62 -3.69 -5.81 18.95
C GLU A 62 -3.61 -5.61 20.47
N LYS A 63 -4.30 -6.47 21.21
CA LYS A 63 -4.29 -6.44 22.67
C LYS A 63 -2.95 -7.04 23.08
N GLU A 64 -2.02 -6.20 23.52
CA GLU A 64 -0.76 -6.63 24.13
C GLU A 64 -1.09 -7.54 25.33
N PRO A 65 -0.57 -8.78 25.41
CA PRO A 65 -0.81 -9.65 26.57
C PRO A 65 0.01 -9.14 27.77
N ALA A 66 -0.66 -9.07 28.92
CA ALA A 66 -0.16 -8.63 30.21
C ALA A 66 0.91 -9.55 30.82
#